data_AF-A0A7C6GF08-F1
#
_entry.id   AF-A0A7C6GF08-F1
#
_cell.length_a   1.000
_cell.length_b   1.000
_cell.length_c   1.000
_cell.angle_alpha   90.00
_cell.angle_beta   90.00
_cell.angle_gamma   90.00
#
_symmetry.space_group_name_H-M   'P 1'
#
loop_
_entity.id
_entity.type
_entity.pdbx_description
1 polymer ?
#
loop_
_entity_poly.entity_id
_entity_poly.type
_entity_poly.pdbx_seq_one_letter_code
_entity_poly.pdbx_strand_id
1 'polypeptide(L)'
;TVGAIPFFARLVETNVRSVQSGKIEAAHMMGATRWEIMFGVQVREALPGLIDSTTVLAVTLISYSAIAGALGGGGLGQLAMNYGYHRFQGDVMLVSVVGIVVIVQIVQVMGDMLSRLVDHR
;
A
#
# COMPACT_ATOMS: atom_id res chain seq x y z
N THR A 1 -11.16 6.65 8.64
CA THR A 1 -11.05 6.86 7.19
C THR A 1 -10.45 8.22 6.82
N VAL A 2 -10.85 9.33 7.45
CA VAL A 2 -10.27 10.68 7.19
C VAL A 2 -8.74 10.74 7.40
N GLY A 3 -8.18 9.99 8.35
CA GLY A 3 -6.74 9.94 8.61
C GLY A 3 -5.88 9.29 7.51
N ALA A 4 -6.47 8.53 6.58
CA ALA A 4 -5.72 7.88 5.49
C ALA A 4 -5.42 8.83 4.33
N ILE A 5 -6.13 9.95 4.25
CA ILE A 5 -6.02 10.94 3.16
C ILE A 5 -4.62 11.56 3.07
N PRO A 6 -4.03 12.15 4.13
CA PRO A 6 -2.70 12.76 4.04
C PRO A 6 -1.61 11.71 3.79
N PHE A 7 -1.79 10.48 4.28
CA PHE A 7 -0.87 9.38 4.04
C PHE A 7 -0.86 8.97 2.57
N PHE A 8 -2.05 8.79 1.97
CA PHE A 8 -2.18 8.48 0.56
C PHE A 8 -1.62 9.59 -0.33
N ALA A 9 -1.92 10.86 -0.02
CA ALA A 9 -1.40 12.01 -0.75
C ALA A 9 0.14 12.02 -0.79
N ARG A 10 0.79 11.73 0.33
CA ARG A 10 2.26 11.64 0.41
C ARG A 10 2.83 10.47 -0.39
N LEU A 11 2.13 9.33 -0.40
CA LEU A 11 2.50 8.17 -1.21
C LEU A 11 2.45 8.54 -2.70
N VAL A 12 1.34 9.12 -3.16
CA VAL A 12 1.17 9.58 -4.55
C VAL A 12 2.26 10.60 -4.92
N GLU A 13 2.49 11.61 -4.06
CA GLU A 13 3.53 12.62 -4.27
C GLU A 13 4.92 11.99 -4.44
N THR A 14 5.25 11.01 -3.60
CA THR A 14 6.55 10.32 -3.65
C THR A 14 6.73 9.57 -4.97
N ASN A 15 5.71 8.88 -5.46
CA ASN A 15 5.79 8.17 -6.75
C ASN A 15 5.90 9.11 -7.93
N VAL A 16 5.09 10.19 -7.96
CA VAL A 16 5.16 11.19 -9.02
C VAL A 16 6.54 11.86 -9.04
N ARG A 17 7.12 12.12 -7.86
CA ARG A 17 8.46 12.71 -7.73
C ARG A 17 9.60 11.72 -8.02
N SER A 18 9.33 10.41 -7.96
CA SER A 18 10.31 9.37 -8.25
C SER A 18 10.57 9.18 -9.76
N VAL A 19 9.71 9.73 -10.63
CA VAL A 19 9.92 9.75 -12.08
C VAL A 19 11.13 10.62 -12.39
N GLN A 20 12.21 9.99 -12.86
CA GLN A 20 13.50 10.63 -13.09
C GLN A 20 13.40 11.82 -14.06
N SER A 21 14.00 12.95 -13.67
CA SER A 21 14.08 14.19 -14.43
C SER A 21 14.57 14.00 -15.86
N GLY A 22 15.43 13.00 -16.11
CA GLY A 22 15.98 12.72 -17.44
C GLY A 22 14.95 12.32 -18.50
N LYS A 23 13.83 11.68 -18.11
CA LYS A 23 12.73 11.35 -19.04
C LYS A 23 11.81 12.55 -19.29
N ILE A 24 11.68 13.41 -18.28
CA ILE A 24 10.97 14.69 -18.39
C ILE A 24 11.74 15.65 -19.32
N GLU A 25 13.07 15.69 -19.22
CA GLU A 25 13.95 16.46 -20.10
C GLU A 25 13.91 15.93 -21.53
N ALA A 26 13.91 14.61 -21.75
CA ALA A 26 13.74 14.03 -23.09
C ALA A 26 12.39 14.40 -23.73
N ALA A 27 11.29 14.37 -22.96
CA ALA A 27 9.97 14.80 -23.43
C ALA A 27 9.93 16.32 -23.73
N HIS A 28 10.64 17.12 -22.95
CA HIS A 28 10.75 18.55 -23.20
C HIS A 28 11.56 18.86 -24.47
N MET A 29 12.63 18.09 -24.75
CA MET A 29 13.42 18.20 -25.98
C MET A 29 12.65 17.73 -27.23
N MET A 30 11.64 16.87 -27.06
CA MET A 30 10.73 16.45 -28.12
C MET A 30 9.61 17.48 -28.41
N GLY A 31 9.56 18.60 -27.69
CA GLY A 31 8.56 19.66 -27.90
C GLY A 31 7.21 19.42 -27.24
N ALA A 32 7.11 18.46 -26.32
CA ALA A 32 5.85 18.18 -25.61
C ALA A 32 5.46 19.35 -24.68
N THR A 33 4.16 19.68 -24.66
CA THR A 33 3.64 20.72 -23.75
C THR A 33 3.61 20.22 -22.30
N ARG A 34 3.64 21.15 -21.33
CA ARG A 34 3.67 20.83 -19.89
C ARG A 34 2.54 19.88 -19.45
N TRP A 35 1.37 19.97 -20.06
CA TRP A 35 0.23 19.08 -19.79
C TRP A 35 0.43 17.66 -20.34
N GLU A 36 1.05 17.52 -21.52
CA GLU A 36 1.38 16.21 -22.10
C GLU A 36 2.49 15.51 -21.31
N ILE A 37 3.46 16.25 -20.77
CA ILE A 37 4.50 15.70 -19.90
C ILE A 37 3.89 15.19 -18.59
N MET A 38 3.01 15.98 -17.97
CA MET A 38 2.40 15.63 -16.68
C MET A 38 1.44 14.44 -16.79
N PHE A 39 0.45 14.49 -17.69
CA PHE A 39 -0.53 13.40 -17.82
C PHE A 39 -0.05 12.24 -18.69
N GLY A 40 0.78 12.49 -19.69
CA GLY A 40 1.20 11.47 -20.66
C GLY A 40 2.38 10.64 -20.19
N VAL A 41 3.42 11.30 -19.64
CA VAL A 41 4.68 10.63 -19.26
C VAL A 41 4.76 10.39 -17.76
N GLN A 42 4.62 11.42 -16.93
CA GLN A 42 4.78 11.28 -15.47
C GLN A 42 3.73 10.35 -14.85
N VAL A 43 2.45 10.55 -15.16
CA VAL A 43 1.38 9.69 -14.59
C VAL A 43 1.52 8.25 -15.09
N ARG A 44 1.76 8.05 -16.39
CA ARG A 44 1.88 6.70 -16.98
C ARG A 44 3.10 5.94 -16.46
N GLU A 45 4.19 6.66 -16.19
CA GLU A 45 5.41 6.07 -15.66
C GLU A 45 5.39 5.90 -14.14
N ALA A 46 4.59 6.69 -13.42
CA ALA A 46 4.33 6.49 -12.01
C ALA A 46 3.28 5.39 -11.72
N LEU A 47 2.56 4.88 -12.73
CA LEU A 47 1.52 3.85 -12.56
C LEU A 47 1.96 2.62 -11.75
N PRO A 48 3.15 2.01 -11.99
CA PRO A 48 3.62 0.88 -11.18
C PRO A 48 3.79 1.27 -9.71
N GLY A 49 4.38 2.44 -9.45
CA GLY A 49 4.55 2.97 -8.09
C GLY A 49 3.22 3.33 -7.40
N LEU A 50 2.22 3.79 -8.16
CA LEU A 50 0.88 4.04 -7.64
C LEU A 50 0.16 2.74 -7.24
N ILE A 51 0.35 1.65 -7.99
CA ILE A 51 -0.19 0.33 -7.65
C ILE A 51 0.46 -0.19 -6.37
N ASP A 52 1.79 -0.09 -6.26
CA ASP A 52 2.52 -0.48 -5.05
C ASP A 52 2.05 0.33 -3.83
N SER A 53 1.90 1.64 -4.01
CA SER A 53 1.41 2.54 -2.96
C SER A 53 -0.04 2.26 -2.54
N THR A 54 -0.88 1.85 -3.48
CA THR A 54 -2.24 1.40 -3.15
C THR A 54 -2.22 0.11 -2.35
N THR A 55 -1.30 -0.81 -2.66
CA THR A 55 -1.08 -2.05 -1.90
C THR A 55 -0.64 -1.74 -0.47
N VAL A 56 0.34 -0.85 -0.31
CA VAL A 56 0.81 -0.38 1.01
C VAL A 56 -0.33 0.26 1.81
N LEU A 57 -1.19 1.05 1.16
CA LEU A 57 -2.37 1.63 1.81
C LEU A 57 -3.34 0.54 2.28
N ALA A 58 -3.62 -0.47 1.46
CA ALA A 58 -4.47 -1.59 1.85
C ALA A 58 -3.89 -2.36 3.05
N VAL A 59 -2.60 -2.66 3.04
CA VAL A 59 -1.89 -3.29 4.17
C VAL A 59 -1.95 -2.42 5.44
N THR A 60 -1.81 -1.11 5.28
CA THR A 60 -1.90 -0.16 6.39
C THR A 60 -3.31 -0.15 7.00
N LEU A 61 -4.37 -0.24 6.17
CA LEU A 61 -5.74 -0.35 6.67
C LEU A 61 -6.00 -1.66 7.40
N ILE A 62 -5.44 -2.78 6.92
CA ILE A 62 -5.51 -4.08 7.60
C ILE A 62 -4.82 -3.98 8.97
N SER A 63 -3.64 -3.37 9.02
CA SER A 63 -2.90 -3.14 10.28
C SER A 63 -3.69 -2.26 11.25
N TYR A 64 -4.33 -1.20 10.76
CA TYR A 64 -5.21 -0.36 11.56
C TYR A 64 -6.43 -1.14 12.08
N SER A 65 -7.02 -2.03 11.28
CA SER A 65 -8.13 -2.88 11.73
C SER A 65 -7.68 -3.88 12.80
N ALA A 66 -6.46 -4.41 12.73
CA ALA A 66 -5.91 -5.28 13.77
C ALA A 66 -5.74 -4.52 15.10
N ILE A 67 -5.20 -3.30 15.06
CA ILE A 67 -5.07 -2.44 16.25
C ILE A 67 -6.45 -2.03 16.79
N ALA A 68 -7.39 -1.68 15.92
CA ALA A 68 -8.76 -1.34 16.31
C ALA A 68 -9.50 -2.55 16.92
N GLY A 69 -9.27 -3.75 16.40
CA GLY A 69 -9.82 -4.99 16.94
C GLY A 69 -9.29 -5.32 18.33
N ALA A 70 -8.04 -4.96 18.62
CA ALA A 70 -7.46 -5.05 19.97
C ALA A 70 -8.11 -4.05 20.95
N LEU A 71 -8.56 -2.89 20.47
CA LEU A 71 -9.24 -1.87 21.28
C LEU A 71 -10.76 -2.06 21.37
N GLY A 72 -11.28 -3.24 21.00
CA GLY A 72 -12.71 -3.54 21.08
C GLY A 72 -13.55 -3.00 19.92
N GLY A 73 -12.94 -2.45 18.87
CA GLY A 73 -13.62 -1.93 17.68
C GLY A 73 -14.07 -2.99 16.66
N GLY A 74 -13.82 -4.28 16.94
CA GLY A 74 -14.08 -5.39 16.02
C GLY A 74 -13.01 -5.57 14.93
N GLY A 75 -12.93 -6.78 14.35
CA GLY A 75 -12.01 -7.11 13.24
C GLY A 75 -11.04 -8.25 13.54
N LEU A 76 -10.05 -8.43 12.65
CA LEU A 76 -9.06 -9.53 12.73
C LEU A 76 -8.30 -9.57 14.06
N GLY A 77 -8.04 -8.41 14.68
CA GLY A 77 -7.38 -8.31 15.98
C GLY A 77 -8.25 -8.73 17.17
N GLN A 78 -9.58 -8.72 17.03
CA GLN A 78 -10.50 -9.12 18.10
C GLN A 78 -10.43 -10.62 18.37
N LEU A 79 -10.26 -11.44 17.32
CA LEU A 79 -10.07 -12.89 17.46
C LEU A 79 -8.78 -13.21 18.23
N ALA A 80 -7.69 -12.49 17.95
CA ALA A 80 -6.41 -12.64 18.64
C ALA A 80 -6.49 -12.25 20.13
N MET A 81 -7.18 -11.14 20.46
CA MET A 81 -7.30 -10.69 21.86
C MET A 81 -8.29 -11.52 22.68
N ASN A 82 -9.47 -11.84 22.14
CA ASN A 82 -10.51 -12.57 22.89
C ASN A 82 -10.18 -14.04 23.10
N TYR A 83 -9.54 -14.71 22.13
CA TYR A 83 -9.20 -16.13 22.26
C TYR A 83 -7.76 -16.37 22.73
N GLY A 84 -6.81 -15.51 22.40
CA GLY A 84 -5.39 -15.65 22.80
C GLY A 84 -5.07 -15.02 24.15
N TYR A 85 -5.32 -13.72 24.31
CA TYR A 85 -4.90 -12.97 25.51
C TYR A 85 -5.81 -13.24 26.72
N HIS A 86 -7.13 -13.16 26.55
CA HIS A 86 -8.08 -13.33 27.66
C HIS A 86 -8.13 -14.75 28.25
N ARG A 87 -7.66 -15.76 27.49
CA ARG A 87 -7.64 -17.17 27.94
C ARG A 87 -6.24 -17.67 28.33
N PHE A 88 -5.21 -16.82 28.28
CA PHE A 88 -3.80 -17.17 28.56
C PHE A 88 -3.27 -18.38 27.74
N GLN A 89 -3.88 -18.68 26.59
CA GLN A 89 -3.44 -19.73 25.69
C GLN A 89 -2.51 -19.14 24.63
N GLY A 90 -1.20 -19.15 24.92
CA GLY A 90 -0.16 -18.64 24.01
C GLY A 90 -0.20 -19.25 22.61
N ASP A 91 -0.62 -20.51 22.50
CA ASP A 91 -0.75 -21.21 21.21
C ASP A 91 -1.77 -20.52 20.28
N VAL A 92 -2.93 -20.12 20.83
CA VAL A 92 -4.01 -19.47 20.05
C VAL A 92 -3.63 -18.04 19.66
N MET A 93 -2.89 -17.35 20.53
CA MET A 93 -2.31 -16.04 20.21
C MET A 93 -1.33 -16.15 19.03
N LEU A 94 -0.42 -17.13 19.07
CA LEU A 94 0.59 -17.33 18.03
C LEU A 94 -0.06 -17.70 16.68
N VAL A 95 -1.05 -18.60 16.67
CA VAL A 95 -1.81 -18.95 15.47
C VAL A 95 -2.53 -17.73 14.88
N SER A 96 -3.10 -16.87 15.73
CA SER A 96 -3.80 -15.66 15.28
C SER A 96 -2.85 -14.64 14.65
N VAL A 97 -1.68 -14.42 15.25
CA VAL A 97 -0.64 -13.53 14.71
C VAL A 97 -0.12 -14.06 13.37
N VAL A 98 0.20 -15.36 13.30
CA VAL A 98 0.66 -15.99 12.06
C VAL A 98 -0.41 -15.87 10.97
N GLY A 99 -1.70 -16.06 11.30
CA GLY A 99 -2.80 -15.89 10.36
C GLY A 99 -2.88 -14.47 9.76
N ILE A 100 -2.72 -13.43 10.59
CA ILE A 100 -2.70 -12.04 10.13
C ILE A 100 -1.48 -11.80 9.21
N VAL A 101 -0.30 -12.29 9.60
CA VAL A 101 0.92 -12.17 8.80
C VAL A 101 0.75 -12.84 7.43
N VAL A 102 0.15 -14.02 7.37
CA VAL A 102 -0.12 -14.73 6.12
C VAL A 102 -1.07 -13.93 5.23
N ILE A 103 -2.15 -13.37 5.78
CA ILE A 103 -3.09 -12.53 5.00
C ILE A 103 -2.38 -11.30 4.44
N VAL A 104 -1.60 -10.61 5.27
CA VAL A 104 -0.83 -9.43 4.83
C VAL A 104 0.16 -9.81 3.74
N GLN A 105 0.86 -10.94 3.88
CA GLN A 105 1.78 -11.44 2.87
C GLN A 105 1.07 -11.77 1.55
N ILE A 106 -0.11 -12.40 1.58
CA ILE A 106 -0.88 -12.68 0.36
C ILE A 106 -1.23 -11.38 -0.37
N VAL A 107 -1.72 -10.38 0.36
CA VAL A 107 -2.06 -9.06 -0.21
C VAL A 107 -0.82 -8.38 -0.81
N GLN A 108 0.31 -8.46 -0.11
CA GLN A 108 1.56 -7.84 -0.55
C GLN A 108 2.13 -8.52 -1.79
N VAL A 109 2.19 -9.86 -1.81
CA VAL A 109 2.65 -10.62 -3.00
C VAL A 109 1.74 -10.37 -4.20
N MET A 110 0.41 -10.29 -4.00
CA MET A 110 -0.52 -9.96 -5.08
C MET A 110 -0.29 -8.54 -5.61
N GLY A 111 -0.08 -7.56 -4.72
CA GLY A 111 0.21 -6.18 -5.10
C GLY A 111 1.54 -6.04 -5.83
N ASP A 112 2.59 -6.72 -5.34
CA ASP A 112 3.91 -6.77 -5.98
C ASP A 112 3.82 -7.39 -7.37
N MET A 113 3.06 -8.49 -7.52
CA MET A 113 2.83 -9.12 -8.83
C MET A 113 2.10 -8.19 -9.79
N LEU A 114 1.05 -7.50 -9.34
CA LEU A 114 0.32 -6.53 -10.15
C LEU A 114 1.19 -5.33 -10.55
N SER A 115 2.00 -4.82 -9.62
CA SER A 115 2.95 -3.75 -9.88
C SER A 115 3.96 -4.17 -10.95
N ARG A 116 4.56 -5.36 -10.82
CA ARG A 116 5.52 -5.92 -11.80
C ARG A 116 4.90 -6.18 -13.17
N LEU A 117 3.60 -6.47 -13.24
CA LEU A 117 2.91 -6.71 -14.51
C LEU A 117 2.65 -5.41 -15.29
N VAL A 118 2.54 -4.28 -14.57
CA VAL A 118 2.35 -2.95 -15.14
C VAL A 118 3.67 -2.22 -15.35
N ASP A 119 4.74 -2.66 -14.67
CA ASP A 119 6.08 -2.11 -14.81
C ASP A 119 6.68 -2.46 -16.18
N HIS A 120 6.57 -1.51 -17.13
CA HIS A 120 7.16 -1.60 -18.47
C HIS A 120 8.62 -1.12 -18.45
N ARG A 121 9.42 -1.63 -17.51
CA ARG A 121 10.87 -1.42 -17.48
C ARG A 121 11.61 -2.47 -18.31
#